data_AF-M1Z8K1-F1
#
_entry.id   AF-M1Z8K1-F1
#
_cell.length_a   1.000
_cell.length_b   1.000
_cell.length_c   1.000
_cell.angle_alpha   90.00
_cell.angle_beta   90.00
_cell.angle_gamma   90.00
#
_symmetry.space_group_name_H-M   'P 1'
#
loop_
_entity.id
_entity.type
_entity.pdbx_description
1 polymer ?
#
loop_
_entity_poly.entity_id
_entity_poly.type
_entity_poly.pdbx_seq_one_letter_code
_entity_poly.pdbx_strand_id
1 'polypeptide(L)' 'MYKITPYIKGVFDNLTIVMVLLVALFLLLVDGPNFKNRGFLKEYRIVQIISYSYIVLGIIIFIFLRRT' A
#
# COMPACT_ATOMS: atom_id res chain seq x y z
N MET A 1 5.98 30.10 -2.44
CA MET A 1 6.40 28.71 -2.15
C MET A 1 5.25 27.99 -1.48
N TYR A 2 4.72 26.96 -2.13
CA TYR A 2 3.56 26.22 -1.65
C TYR A 2 3.88 25.50 -0.34
N LYS A 3 3.21 25.87 0.76
CA LYS A 3 3.38 25.33 2.13
C LYS A 3 2.85 23.89 2.28
N ILE A 4 2.84 23.07 1.23
CA ILE A 4 2.16 21.76 1.21
C ILE A 4 3.05 20.66 1.79
N THR A 5 4.37 20.80 1.65
CA THR A 5 5.39 19.84 2.12
C THR A 5 5.26 19.45 3.61
N PRO A 6 5.08 20.39 4.56
CA PRO A 6 4.96 20.02 5.98
C PRO A 6 3.67 19.26 6.30
N TYR A 7 2.56 19.58 5.62
CA TYR A 7 1.29 18.85 5.80
C TYR A 7 1.38 17.42 5.27
N ILE A 8 2.03 17.22 4.12
CA ILE A 8 2.28 15.89 3.57
C ILE A 8 3.18 15.08 4.51
N LYS A 9 4.21 15.71 5.10
CA LYS A 9 5.08 15.07 6.11
C LYS A 9 4.34 14.63 7.36
N GLY A 10 3.36 15.40 7.83
CA GLY A 10 2.57 15.04 9.01
C GLY A 10 1.60 13.88 8.78
N VAL A 11 1.01 13.78 7.58
CA VAL A 11 0.08 12.69 7.25
C VAL A 11 0.81 11.39 6.92
N PHE A 12 1.91 11.48 6.18
CA PHE A 12 2.73 10.32 5.78
C PHE A 12 3.89 10.06 6.75
N ASP A 13 3.63 10.10 8.06
CA ASP A 13 4.57 9.59 9.07
C ASP A 13 4.92 8.11 8.79
N ASN A 14 6.09 7.66 9.26
CA ASN A 14 6.47 6.26 9.36
C ASN A 14 5.33 5.35 9.85
N LEU A 15 4.56 5.78 10.86
CA LEU A 15 3.41 5.02 11.38
C LEU A 15 2.33 4.79 10.31
N THR A 16 1.97 5.84 9.57
CA THR A 16 0.96 5.76 8.50
C THR A 16 1.44 4.87 7.37
N ILE A 17 2.72 4.96 7.01
CA ILE A 17 3.34 4.11 5.97
C ILE A 17 3.33 2.64 6.39
N VAL A 18 3.68 2.35 7.65
CA VAL A 18 3.62 0.98 8.19
C VAL A 18 2.19 0.45 8.17
N MET A 19 1.20 1.28 8.52
CA MET A 19 -0.22 0.88 8.42
C MET A 19 -0.64 0.59 6.97
N VAL A 20 -0.26 1.43 6.01
CA VAL A 20 -0.57 1.21 4.59
C VAL A 20 0.03 -0.11 4.09
N LEU A 21 1.28 -0.40 4.46
CA LEU A 21 1.95 -1.67 4.11
C LEU A 21 1.27 -2.86 4.78
N LEU A 22 0.88 -2.76 6.05
CA LEU A 22 0.17 -3.81 6.76
C LEU A 22 -1.19 -4.11 6.13
N VAL A 23 -1.96 -3.08 5.78
CA VAL A 23 -3.27 -3.24 5.11
C VAL A 23 -3.09 -3.90 3.74
N ALA A 24 -2.10 -3.46 2.95
CA ALA A 24 -1.83 -4.05 1.64
C ALA A 24 -1.40 -5.53 1.74
N LEU A 25 -0.58 -5.88 2.74
CA LEU A 25 -0.19 -7.26 3.01
C LEU A 25 -1.38 -8.09 3.49
N PHE A 26 -2.25 -7.55 4.35
CA PHE A 26 -3.46 -8.24 4.79
C PHE A 26 -4.41 -8.53 3.63
N LEU A 27 -4.62 -7.56 2.75
CA LEU A 27 -5.44 -7.73 1.55
C LEU A 27 -4.88 -8.85 0.65
N LEU A 28 -3.56 -8.88 0.47
CA LEU A 28 -2.91 -9.91 -0.35
C LEU A 28 -2.99 -11.30 0.31
N LEU A 29 -2.71 -11.40 1.61
CA LEU A 29 -2.55 -12.66 2.34
C LEU A 29 -3.88 -13.28 2.78
N VAL A 30 -4.93 -12.48 2.99
CA VAL A 30 -6.24 -12.95 3.42
C VAL A 30 -7.20 -13.04 2.24
N ASP A 31 -7.41 -11.94 1.52
CA ASP A 31 -8.38 -11.92 0.43
C ASP A 31 -7.86 -12.64 -0.82
N GLY A 32 -6.57 -12.50 -1.14
CA GLY A 32 -5.93 -13.21 -2.25
C GLY A 32 -6.21 -14.73 -2.27
N PRO A 33 -5.80 -15.50 -1.25
CA PRO A 33 -6.07 -16.93 -1.22
C PRO A 33 -7.56 -17.28 -1.15
N ASN A 34 -8.40 -16.43 -0.56
CA ASN A 34 -9.85 -16.63 -0.53
C ASN A 34 -10.46 -16.56 -1.95
N PHE A 35 -10.01 -15.63 -2.80
CA PHE A 35 -10.42 -15.57 -4.21
C PHE A 35 -9.87 -16.75 -5.03
N LYS A 36 -8.62 -17.16 -4.78
CA LYS A 36 -8.00 -18.32 -5.43
C LYS A 36 -8.74 -19.62 -5.12
N ASN A 37 -9.11 -19.84 -3.86
CA ASN A 37 -9.80 -21.06 -3.41
C ASN A 37 -11.23 -21.18 -3.93
N ARG A 38 -11.87 -20.06 -4.28
CA ARG A 38 -13.21 -20.03 -4.88
C ARG A 38 -13.22 -20.11 -6.41
N GLY A 39 -12.05 -20.17 -7.05
CA GLY A 39 -11.91 -20.22 -8.51
C GLY A 39 -12.03 -18.86 -9.22
N PHE A 40 -12.08 -17.75 -8.47
CA PHE A 40 -12.19 -16.38 -8.99
C PHE A 40 -10.82 -15.84 -9.42
N LEU A 41 -10.30 -16.37 -10.53
CA LEU A 41 -8.95 -16.06 -11.02
C LEU A 41 -8.80 -14.61 -11.54
N LYS A 42 -9.88 -13.99 -12.05
CA LYS A 42 -9.84 -12.61 -12.54
C LYS A 42 -9.78 -11.62 -11.37
N GLU A 43 -10.62 -11.84 -10.37
CA GLU A 43 -10.74 -11.05 -9.15
C GLU A 43 -9.46 -11.17 -8.31
N TYR A 44 -8.92 -12.39 -8.21
CA TYR A 44 -7.61 -12.62 -7.60
C TYR A 44 -6.51 -11.76 -8.24
N ARG A 45 -6.47 -11.69 -9.57
CA ARG A 45 -5.48 -10.90 -10.29
C ARG A 45 -5.64 -9.40 -10.03
N ILE A 46 -6.88 -8.92 -9.90
CA ILE A 46 -7.18 -7.53 -9.54
C ILE A 46 -6.67 -7.23 -8.12
N VAL A 47 -6.99 -8.09 -7.15
CA VAL A 47 -6.54 -7.92 -5.76
C VAL A 47 -5.02 -7.96 -5.66
N GLN A 48 -4.35 -8.84 -6.41
CA GLN A 48 -2.89 -8.84 -6.49
C GLN A 48 -2.35 -7.52 -7.05
N ILE A 49 -2.89 -7.03 -8.17
CA ILE A 49 -2.43 -5.78 -8.79
C ILE A 49 -2.61 -4.61 -7.83
N ILE A 50 -3.76 -4.51 -7.16
CA ILE A 50 -4.03 -3.47 -6.17
C ILE A 50 -3.07 -3.60 -4.99
N SER A 51 -2.88 -4.79 -4.45
CA SER A 51 -1.99 -5.00 -3.31
C SER A 51 -0.54 -4.66 -3.64
N TYR A 52 -0.04 -5.10 -4.80
CA TYR A 52 1.30 -4.76 -5.27
C TYR A 52 1.47 -3.26 -5.54
N SER A 53 0.47 -2.59 -6.09
CA SER A 53 0.56 -1.15 -6.33
C SER A 53 0.63 -0.36 -5.01
N TYR A 54 -0.14 -0.73 -4.00
CA TYR A 54 -0.06 -0.15 -2.67
C TYR A 54 1.30 -0.40 -1.99
N ILE A 55 1.86 -1.61 -2.12
CA ILE A 55 3.19 -1.93 -1.58
C ILE A 55 4.27 -1.08 -2.26
N VAL A 56 4.25 -1.01 -3.60
CA VAL A 56 5.23 -0.24 -4.38
C VAL A 56 5.13 1.24 -4.05
N LEU A 57 3.91 1.81 -4.02
CA LEU A 57 3.70 3.22 -3.66
C LEU A 57 4.13 3.50 -2.22
N GLY A 58 3.80 2.61 -1.28
CA GLY A 58 4.24 2.73 0.11
C GLY A 58 5.76 2.77 0.25
N ILE A 59 6.48 1.91 -0.48
CA ILE A 59 7.95 1.88 -0.50
C ILE A 59 8.52 3.15 -1.14
N ILE A 60 7.95 3.61 -2.26
CA ILE A 60 8.39 4.84 -2.93
C ILE A 60 8.24 6.04 -1.99
N ILE A 61 7.07 6.19 -1.37
CA ILE A 61 6.78 7.28 -0.43
C ILE A 61 7.73 7.18 0.77
N PHE A 62 7.97 5.99 1.31
CA PHE A 62 8.91 5.80 2.41
C PHE A 62 10.33 6.27 2.06
N ILE A 63 10.84 5.89 0.89
CA ILE A 63 12.17 6.30 0.43
C ILE A 63 12.23 7.81 0.23
N PHE A 64 11.22 8.40 -0.41
CA PHE A 64 11.15 9.85 -0.63
C PHE A 64 11.10 10.62 0.69
N LEU A 65 10.23 10.21 1.61
CA LEU A 65 10.02 10.90 2.88
C LEU A 65 11.24 10.77 3.79
N ARG A 66 11.92 9.62 3.79
CA ARG A 66 13.16 9.42 4.54
C ARG A 66 14.33 10.26 4.00
N ARG A 67 14.33 10.57 2.70
CA ARG A 67 15.41 11.30 2.04
C ARG A 67 15.22 12.83 2.09
N THR A 68 14.04 13.31 2.51
CA THR A 68 13.66 14.73 2.59
C THR A 68 13.58 15.19 4.04
#